data_AF-A0A7S3SWT1-F1
#
_entry.id   AF-A0A7S3SWT1-F1
#
_cell.length_a   1.000
_cell.length_b   1.000
_cell.length_c   1.000
_cell.angle_alpha   90.00
_cell.angle_beta   90.00
_cell.angle_gamma   90.00
#
_symmetry.space_group_name_H-M   'P 1'
#
loop_
_entity.id
_entity.type
_entity.pdbx_description
1 polymer ?
#
loop_
_entity_poly.entity_id
_entity_poly.type
_entity_poly.pdbx_seq_one_letter_code
_entity_poly.pdbx_strand_id
1 'polypeptide(L)'
;GGVLGHGIAHLVISYLEANGAAQNKRLPPMFGSWPIHSLLLSMLSTWLLLFTIWRGMIPRPRSHAMMQAVLHTLIYHATIPHAHAFTYIQTAIMCVGFGYKMMFEQKDRYYNLSALIVGLPIGFVAWLESCACEVGYRQLGGHLLYDLVLAISFLSFSVIVISMRPMPAEKK
;
A
#
# COMPACT_ATOMS: atom_id res chain seq x y z
N GLY A 1 -0.24 -13.35 0.03
CA GLY A 1 0.98 -12.72 -0.48
C GLY A 1 1.42 -11.59 0.42
N GLY A 2 0.82 -10.41 0.29
CA GLY A 2 1.26 -9.18 0.98
C GLY A 2 1.32 -9.27 2.51
N VAL A 3 0.30 -9.83 3.16
CA VAL A 3 0.27 -9.98 4.63
C VAL A 3 1.41 -10.85 5.16
N LEU A 4 1.71 -11.96 4.48
CA LEU A 4 2.83 -12.84 4.83
C LEU A 4 4.18 -12.12 4.65
N GLY A 5 4.36 -11.41 3.53
CA GLY A 5 5.56 -10.63 3.28
C GLY A 5 5.78 -9.51 4.30
N HIS A 6 4.69 -8.81 4.68
CA HIS A 6 4.70 -7.81 5.74
C HIS A 6 5.08 -8.40 7.10
N GLY A 7 4.47 -9.54 7.50
CA GLY A 7 4.82 -10.24 8.73
C GLY A 7 6.28 -10.70 8.79
N ILE A 8 6.82 -11.22 7.67
CA ILE A 8 8.23 -11.58 7.56
C ILE A 8 9.13 -10.34 7.70
N ALA A 9 8.76 -9.21 7.07
CA ALA A 9 9.54 -7.98 7.17
C ALA A 9 9.62 -7.47 8.61
N HIS A 10 8.50 -7.47 9.34
CA HIS A 10 8.47 -7.12 10.77
C HIS A 10 9.32 -8.08 11.61
N LEU A 11 9.22 -9.39 11.36
CA LEU A 11 10.01 -10.39 12.07
C LEU A 11 11.52 -10.20 11.86
N VAL A 12 11.95 -9.87 10.63
CA VAL A 12 13.34 -9.56 10.30
C VAL A 12 13.79 -8.27 11.00
N ILE A 13 12.97 -7.21 10.98
CA ILE A 13 13.30 -5.94 11.66
C ILE A 13 13.43 -6.16 13.17
N SER A 14 12.46 -6.83 13.80
CA SER A 14 12.51 -7.16 15.23
C SER A 14 13.71 -8.03 15.59
N TYR A 15 14.09 -8.99 14.74
CA TYR A 15 15.29 -9.79 14.92
C TYR A 15 16.57 -8.93 14.85
N LEU A 16 16.65 -7.99 13.91
CA LEU A 16 17.80 -7.08 13.78
C LEU A 16 17.87 -6.07 14.94
N GLU A 17 16.73 -5.58 15.42
CA GLU A 17 16.64 -4.72 16.62
C GLU A 17 17.07 -5.48 17.88
N ALA A 18 16.58 -6.72 18.09
CA ALA A 18 16.92 -7.54 19.25
C ALA A 18 18.41 -7.89 19.35
N ASN A 19 19.09 -8.02 18.21
CA ASN A 19 20.52 -8.29 18.14
C ASN A 19 21.39 -7.01 18.15
N GLY A 20 20.82 -5.84 18.44
CA GLY A 20 21.54 -4.57 18.53
C GLY A 20 22.08 -4.03 17.20
N ALA A 21 21.76 -4.67 16.08
CA ALA A 21 22.23 -4.25 14.75
C ALA A 21 21.55 -2.96 14.26
N ALA A 22 20.37 -2.63 14.80
CA ALA A 22 19.56 -1.50 14.36
C ALA A 22 19.74 -0.19 15.17
N GLN A 23 20.38 -0.23 16.34
CA GLN A 23 20.12 0.79 17.38
C GLN A 23 20.91 2.11 17.26
N ASN A 24 21.72 2.34 16.23
CA ASN A 24 22.54 3.58 16.18
C ASN A 24 22.78 4.21 14.81
N LYS A 25 22.20 3.68 13.73
CA LYS A 25 22.30 4.36 12.43
C LYS A 25 21.11 5.28 12.27
N ARG A 26 21.29 6.56 12.66
CA ARG A 26 20.43 7.65 12.14
C ARG A 26 20.35 7.42 10.65
N LEU A 27 19.14 7.16 10.14
CA LEU A 27 18.95 7.01 8.71
C LEU A 27 19.56 8.25 8.04
N PRO A 28 20.40 8.08 7.01
CA PRO A 28 20.99 9.22 6.33
C PRO A 28 19.88 10.18 5.92
N PRO A 29 20.12 11.50 5.99
CA PRO A 29 19.10 12.49 5.65
C PRO A 29 18.45 12.14 4.32
N MET A 30 17.14 12.37 4.23
CA MET A 30 16.29 12.06 3.08
C MET A 30 16.84 12.60 1.75
N PHE A 31 17.62 13.68 1.83
CA PHE A 31 18.33 14.35 0.74
C PHE A 31 19.83 14.48 1.04
N GLY A 32 20.43 13.45 1.65
CA GLY A 32 21.88 13.34 1.69
C GLY A 32 22.44 13.44 0.28
N SER A 33 23.68 13.91 0.14
CA SER A 33 24.39 14.06 -1.14
C SER A 33 24.72 12.69 -1.76
N TRP A 34 23.68 11.92 -2.10
CA TRP A 34 23.83 10.70 -2.87
C TRP A 34 24.52 11.09 -4.17
N PRO A 35 25.58 10.37 -4.57
CA PRO A 35 26.15 10.57 -5.87
C PRO A 35 25.05 10.44 -6.93
N ILE A 36 25.09 11.30 -7.95
CA ILE A 36 24.02 11.33 -8.97
C ILE A 36 23.82 9.98 -9.65
N HIS A 37 24.89 9.19 -9.80
CA HIS A 37 24.81 7.84 -10.34
C HIS A 37 23.98 6.90 -9.46
N SER A 38 24.11 6.98 -8.13
CA SER A 38 23.33 6.17 -7.19
C SER A 38 21.85 6.57 -7.19
N LEU A 39 21.56 7.87 -7.30
CA LEU A 39 20.20 8.37 -7.44
C LEU A 39 19.56 7.85 -8.73
N LEU A 40 20.24 8.01 -9.87
CA LEU A 40 19.75 7.55 -11.17
C LEU A 40 19.54 6.03 -11.19
N LEU A 41 20.46 5.26 -10.60
CA LEU A 41 20.33 3.80 -10.50
C LEU A 41 19.13 3.40 -9.63
N SER A 42 18.89 4.12 -8.53
CA SER A 42 17.74 3.89 -7.65
C SER A 42 16.42 4.23 -8.34
N MET A 43 16.36 5.36 -9.07
CA MET A 43 15.20 5.74 -9.88
C MET A 43 14.92 4.71 -10.97
N LEU A 44 15.94 4.27 -11.70
CA LEU A 44 15.81 3.25 -12.74
C LEU A 44 15.31 1.92 -12.16
N SER A 45 15.87 1.49 -11.02
CA SER A 45 15.50 0.24 -10.36
C SER A 45 14.05 0.28 -9.87
N THR A 46 13.64 1.40 -9.25
CA THR A 46 12.27 1.62 -8.79
C THR A 46 11.30 1.64 -9.96
N TRP A 47 11.65 2.36 -11.04
CA TRP A 47 10.84 2.41 -12.25
C TRP A 47 10.67 1.03 -12.89
N LEU A 48 11.76 0.25 -13.03
CA LEU A 48 11.72 -1.11 -13.59
C LEU A 48 10.85 -2.05 -12.76
N LEU A 49 10.99 -1.99 -11.43
CA LEU A 49 10.19 -2.78 -10.50
C LEU A 49 8.70 -2.48 -10.69
N LEU A 50 8.34 -1.19 -10.59
CA LEU A 50 6.94 -0.79 -10.63
C LEU A 50 6.34 -0.99 -12.03
N PHE A 51 7.09 -0.72 -13.10
CA PHE A 51 6.68 -1.04 -14.48
C PHE A 51 6.36 -2.53 -14.64
N THR A 52 7.21 -3.41 -14.13
CA THR A 52 6.99 -4.87 -14.18
C THR A 52 5.72 -5.26 -13.44
N ILE A 53 5.50 -4.71 -12.24
CA ILE A 53 4.29 -4.96 -11.43
C ILE A 53 3.04 -4.50 -12.17
N TRP A 54 2.97 -3.24 -12.63
CA TRP A 54 1.78 -2.76 -13.33
C TRP A 54 1.59 -3.38 -14.70
N ARG A 55 2.65 -3.79 -15.38
CA ARG A 55 2.52 -4.53 -16.63
C ARG A 55 1.74 -5.83 -16.45
N GLY A 56 1.92 -6.49 -15.30
CA GLY A 56 1.16 -7.68 -14.91
C GLY A 56 -0.24 -7.36 -14.36
N MET A 57 -0.43 -6.22 -13.70
CA MET A 57 -1.70 -5.88 -13.04
C MET A 57 -2.71 -5.13 -13.92
N ILE A 58 -2.24 -4.29 -14.84
CA ILE A 58 -3.11 -3.41 -15.63
C ILE A 58 -3.42 -4.09 -16.97
N PRO A 59 -4.69 -4.46 -17.26
CA PRO A 59 -5.09 -5.07 -18.53
C PRO A 59 -5.26 -4.01 -19.63
N ARG A 60 -4.28 -3.12 -19.80
CA ARG A 60 -4.30 -1.99 -20.75
C ARG A 60 -2.98 -1.92 -21.54
N PRO A 61 -2.88 -1.05 -22.57
CA PRO A 61 -1.65 -0.88 -23.32
C PRO A 61 -0.46 -0.56 -22.42
N ARG A 62 0.74 -0.95 -22.87
CA ARG A 62 2.00 -0.79 -22.11
C ARG A 62 2.27 0.66 -21.69
N SER A 63 1.75 1.63 -22.43
CA SER A 63 1.85 3.06 -22.12
C SER A 63 1.25 3.42 -20.75
N HIS A 64 0.18 2.77 -20.31
CA HIS A 64 -0.43 3.03 -19.00
C HIS A 64 0.47 2.58 -17.85
N ALA A 65 1.02 1.36 -17.94
CA ALA A 65 1.98 0.85 -16.96
C ALA A 65 3.24 1.72 -16.92
N MET A 66 3.73 2.16 -18.09
CA MET A 66 4.89 3.06 -18.19
C MET A 66 4.60 4.43 -17.55
N MET A 67 3.45 5.03 -17.83
CA MET A 67 3.04 6.31 -17.27
C MET A 67 2.93 6.24 -15.74
N GLN A 68 2.26 5.20 -15.21
CA GLN A 68 2.17 4.97 -13.77
C GLN A 68 3.56 4.80 -13.14
N ALA A 69 4.49 4.15 -13.86
CA ALA A 69 5.87 3.97 -13.40
C ALA A 69 6.68 5.23 -13.32
N VAL A 70 6.58 6.08 -14.32
CA VAL A 70 7.21 7.39 -14.25
C VAL A 70 6.60 8.18 -13.09
N LEU A 71 5.27 8.27 -13.02
CA LEU A 71 4.57 9.06 -12.03
C LEU A 71 4.94 8.68 -10.59
N HIS A 72 4.79 7.40 -10.23
CA HIS A 72 5.04 6.96 -8.86
C HIS A 72 6.52 6.90 -8.50
N THR A 73 7.43 6.73 -9.47
CA THR A 73 8.88 6.86 -9.23
C THR A 73 9.23 8.30 -8.87
N LEU A 74 8.66 9.28 -9.60
CA LEU A 74 8.88 10.69 -9.30
C LEU A 74 8.30 11.06 -7.92
N ILE A 75 7.07 10.65 -7.62
CA ILE A 75 6.47 10.90 -6.30
C ILE A 75 7.31 10.27 -5.19
N TYR A 76 7.73 9.02 -5.35
CA TYR A 76 8.56 8.31 -4.38
C TYR A 76 9.84 9.10 -4.06
N HIS A 77 10.64 9.44 -5.08
CA HIS A 77 11.91 10.11 -4.87
C HIS A 77 11.77 11.58 -4.45
N ALA A 78 10.65 12.24 -4.78
CA ALA A 78 10.43 13.65 -4.44
C ALA A 78 9.84 13.86 -3.04
N THR A 79 9.02 12.92 -2.54
CA THR A 79 8.16 13.18 -1.38
C THR A 79 8.22 12.12 -0.28
N ILE A 80 8.68 10.90 -0.59
CA ILE A 80 8.54 9.78 0.33
C ILE A 80 9.86 9.51 1.04
N PRO A 81 9.90 9.60 2.38
CA PRO A 81 11.07 9.21 3.15
C PRO A 81 11.43 7.74 2.89
N HIS A 82 12.73 7.42 2.80
CA HIS A 82 13.17 6.05 2.55
C HIS A 82 12.64 5.03 3.57
N ALA A 83 12.41 5.45 4.82
CA ALA A 83 11.78 4.62 5.85
C ALA A 83 10.37 4.13 5.47
N HIS A 84 9.63 4.92 4.67
CA HIS A 84 8.25 4.63 4.24
C HIS A 84 8.17 4.06 2.83
N ALA A 85 9.30 3.78 2.19
CA ALA A 85 9.37 3.33 0.80
C ALA A 85 8.50 2.10 0.54
N PHE A 86 8.63 1.09 1.39
CA PHE A 86 7.88 -0.16 1.26
C PHE A 86 6.37 0.06 1.39
N THR A 87 5.94 0.77 2.44
CA THR A 87 4.52 1.04 2.71
C THR A 87 3.89 1.91 1.63
N TYR A 88 4.65 2.87 1.09
CA TYR A 88 4.20 3.67 -0.04
C TYR A 88 4.02 2.82 -1.29
N ILE A 89 5.00 1.98 -1.66
CA ILE A 89 4.90 1.09 -2.83
C ILE A 89 3.69 0.18 -2.70
N GLN A 90 3.47 -0.43 -1.52
CA GLN A 90 2.29 -1.25 -1.25
C GLN A 90 0.99 -0.46 -1.48
N THR A 91 0.93 0.76 -0.95
CA THR A 91 -0.24 1.65 -1.09
C THR A 91 -0.49 2.03 -2.54
N ALA A 92 0.55 2.41 -3.28
CA ALA A 92 0.47 2.74 -4.69
C ALA A 92 -0.03 1.55 -5.52
N ILE A 93 0.49 0.35 -5.28
CA ILE A 93 0.05 -0.88 -5.95
C ILE A 93 -1.44 -1.14 -5.68
N MET A 94 -1.87 -1.04 -4.42
CA MET A 94 -3.28 -1.25 -4.06
C MET A 94 -4.18 -0.18 -4.69
N CYS A 95 -3.83 1.10 -4.57
CA CYS A 95 -4.64 2.21 -5.07
C CYS A 95 -4.78 2.16 -6.59
N VAL A 96 -3.67 2.00 -7.31
CA VAL A 96 -3.69 1.88 -8.78
C VAL A 96 -4.43 0.61 -9.18
N GLY A 97 -4.15 -0.54 -8.56
CA GLY A 97 -4.80 -1.80 -8.86
C GLY A 97 -6.32 -1.75 -8.70
N PHE A 98 -6.80 -1.25 -7.55
CA PHE A 98 -8.24 -1.10 -7.30
C PHE A 98 -8.88 -0.03 -8.19
N GLY A 99 -8.19 1.10 -8.42
CA GLY A 99 -8.68 2.15 -9.31
C GLY A 99 -8.89 1.65 -10.74
N TYR A 100 -7.93 0.91 -11.30
CA TYR A 100 -8.08 0.31 -12.63
C TYR A 100 -9.19 -0.73 -12.68
N LYS A 101 -9.32 -1.58 -11.66
CA LYS A 101 -10.43 -2.55 -11.58
C LYS A 101 -11.78 -1.86 -11.57
N MET A 102 -11.94 -0.82 -10.75
CA MET A 102 -13.19 -0.07 -10.64
C MET A 102 -13.56 0.69 -11.92
N MET A 103 -12.58 1.30 -12.59
CA MET A 103 -12.84 2.12 -13.79
C MET A 103 -13.06 1.29 -15.05
N PHE A 104 -12.42 0.11 -15.16
CA PHE A 104 -12.28 -0.55 -16.45
C PHE A 104 -12.76 -1.99 -16.49
N GLU A 105 -12.90 -2.68 -15.36
CA GLU A 105 -13.50 -4.01 -15.35
C GLU A 105 -15.01 -3.87 -15.11
N GLN A 106 -15.82 -4.46 -15.98
CA GLN A 106 -17.25 -4.61 -15.71
C GLN A 106 -17.43 -5.67 -14.64
N LYS A 107 -17.35 -5.24 -13.39
CA LYS A 107 -17.62 -6.05 -12.21
C LYS A 107 -18.94 -5.63 -11.58
N ASP A 108 -19.49 -6.56 -10.83
CA ASP A 108 -20.72 -6.33 -10.10
C ASP A 108 -20.54 -5.20 -9.08
N ARG A 109 -21.62 -4.48 -8.74
CA ARG A 109 -21.56 -3.32 -7.83
C ARG A 109 -20.88 -3.65 -6.50
N TYR A 110 -21.02 -4.89 -6.04
CA TYR A 110 -20.37 -5.44 -4.85
C TYR A 110 -18.83 -5.37 -4.90
N TYR A 111 -18.23 -5.66 -6.05
CA TYR A 111 -16.77 -5.63 -6.20
C TYR A 111 -16.23 -4.21 -6.13
N ASN A 112 -16.90 -3.26 -6.78
CA ASN A 112 -16.51 -1.86 -6.74
C ASN A 112 -16.65 -1.28 -5.33
N LEU A 113 -17.72 -1.66 -4.63
CA LEU A 113 -17.95 -1.22 -3.25
C LEU A 113 -16.95 -1.86 -2.27
N SER A 114 -16.61 -3.14 -2.46
CA SER A 114 -15.56 -3.82 -1.70
C SER A 114 -14.20 -3.16 -1.92
N ALA A 115 -13.85 -2.84 -3.16
CA ALA A 115 -12.61 -2.13 -3.48
C ALA A 115 -12.55 -0.75 -2.80
N LEU A 116 -13.66 -0.01 -2.80
CA LEU A 116 -13.75 1.33 -2.22
C LEU A 116 -13.75 1.34 -0.68
N ILE A 117 -14.44 0.41 -0.04
CA ILE A 117 -14.64 0.40 1.43
C ILE A 117 -13.58 -0.42 2.16
N VAL A 118 -13.04 -1.44 1.50
CA VAL A 118 -12.08 -2.37 2.09
C VAL A 118 -10.71 -2.15 1.46
N GLY A 119 -10.61 -2.29 0.14
CA GLY A 119 -9.34 -2.26 -0.58
C GLY A 119 -8.55 -0.96 -0.41
N LEU A 120 -9.16 0.17 -0.77
CA LEU A 120 -8.50 1.48 -0.73
C LEU A 120 -8.18 1.94 0.71
N PRO A 121 -9.10 1.85 1.70
CA PRO A 121 -8.80 2.29 3.06
C PRO A 121 -7.68 1.49 3.71
N ILE A 122 -7.64 0.16 3.51
CA ILE A 122 -6.56 -0.68 4.02
C ILE A 122 -5.21 -0.25 3.43
N GLY A 123 -5.17 0.01 2.12
CA GLY A 123 -3.95 0.50 1.46
C GLY A 123 -3.48 1.83 2.06
N PHE A 124 -4.36 2.82 2.15
CA PHE A 124 -4.00 4.13 2.70
C PHE A 124 -3.59 4.09 4.17
N VAL A 125 -4.31 3.34 4.99
CA VAL A 125 -4.07 3.31 6.42
C VAL A 125 -2.76 2.61 6.76
N ALA A 126 -2.36 1.58 5.99
CA ALA A 126 -1.03 0.99 6.13
C ALA A 126 0.09 2.03 6.00
N TRP A 127 -0.05 2.99 5.08
CA TRP A 127 0.92 4.06 4.87
C TRP A 127 0.78 5.21 5.87
N LEU A 128 -0.43 5.58 6.27
CA LEU A 128 -0.62 6.59 7.32
C LEU A 128 -0.07 6.11 8.66
N GLU A 129 -0.25 4.83 8.99
CA GLU A 129 0.28 4.26 10.22
C GLU A 129 1.81 4.27 10.22
N SER A 130 2.48 3.93 9.11
CA SER A 130 3.94 4.00 9.04
C SER A 130 4.46 5.42 9.23
N CYS A 131 3.83 6.40 8.58
CA CYS A 131 4.13 7.82 8.78
C CYS A 131 3.89 8.26 10.24
N ALA A 132 2.78 7.84 10.86
CA ALA A 132 2.43 8.23 12.23
C ALA A 132 3.37 7.61 13.28
N CYS A 133 3.86 6.38 13.04
CA CYS A 133 4.78 5.70 13.96
C CYS A 133 6.07 6.50 14.22
N GLU A 134 6.55 7.25 13.23
CA GLU A 134 7.74 8.11 13.38
C GLU A 134 7.48 9.37 14.22
N VAL A 135 6.25 9.88 14.25
CA VAL A 135 5.89 11.14 14.93
C VAL A 135 5.42 10.92 16.38
N GLY A 136 5.41 9.67 16.86
CA GLY A 136 5.14 9.35 18.27
C GLY A 136 4.04 8.33 18.52
N TYR A 137 3.38 7.80 17.49
CA TYR A 137 2.37 6.74 17.65
C TYR A 137 2.94 5.42 18.19
N ARG A 138 4.27 5.26 18.19
CA ARG A 138 4.94 4.11 18.82
C ARG A 138 4.51 3.93 20.29
N GLN A 139 4.19 5.01 21.01
CA GLN A 139 3.75 4.97 22.41
C GLN A 139 2.28 4.56 22.60
N LEU A 140 1.44 4.71 21.58
CA LEU A 140 0.02 4.34 21.61
C LEU A 140 -0.22 2.88 21.21
N GLY A 141 0.85 2.07 21.09
CA GLY A 141 0.76 0.66 20.70
C GLY A 141 0.58 0.48 19.20
N GLY A 142 1.45 1.11 18.40
CA GLY A 142 1.44 1.07 16.93
C GLY A 142 0.99 -0.29 16.36
N HIS A 143 0.11 -0.24 15.36
CA HIS A 143 -0.80 -1.28 14.85
C HIS A 143 -2.28 -1.15 15.25
N LEU A 144 -2.60 -0.46 16.36
CA LEU A 144 -4.01 -0.29 16.75
C LEU A 144 -4.85 0.38 15.66
N LEU A 145 -4.30 1.36 14.94
CA LEU A 145 -5.05 2.13 13.94
C LEU A 145 -5.30 1.30 12.68
N TYR A 146 -4.30 0.55 12.23
CA TYR A 146 -4.46 -0.39 11.12
C TYR A 146 -5.47 -1.50 11.45
N ASP A 147 -5.37 -2.12 12.63
CA ASP A 147 -6.29 -3.18 13.05
C ASP A 147 -7.72 -2.67 13.21
N LEU A 148 -7.89 -1.47 13.78
CA LEU A 148 -9.19 -0.84 13.94
C LEU A 148 -9.83 -0.52 12.58
N VAL A 149 -9.07 0.04 11.64
CA VAL A 149 -9.57 0.32 10.29
C VAL A 149 -9.94 -0.96 9.57
N LEU A 150 -9.13 -2.01 9.70
CA LEU A 150 -9.42 -3.31 9.13
C LEU A 150 -10.76 -3.85 9.67
N ALA A 151 -10.95 -3.83 10.99
CA ALA A 151 -12.19 -4.27 11.64
C ALA A 151 -13.41 -3.45 11.18
N ILE A 152 -13.29 -2.11 11.14
CA ILE A 152 -14.37 -1.22 10.69
C ILE A 152 -14.70 -1.44 9.22
N SER A 153 -13.70 -1.59 8.34
CA SER A 153 -13.90 -1.86 6.91
C SER A 153 -14.62 -3.18 6.69
N PHE A 154 -14.24 -4.25 7.40
CA PHE A 154 -14.94 -5.54 7.30
C PHE A 154 -16.36 -5.50 7.86
N LEU A 155 -16.57 -4.81 9.00
CA LEU A 155 -17.91 -4.66 9.57
C LEU A 155 -18.83 -3.88 8.62
N SER A 156 -18.34 -2.76 8.09
CA SER A 156 -19.07 -1.92 7.13
C SER A 156 -19.44 -2.70 5.87
N PHE A 157 -18.48 -3.44 5.32
CA PHE A 157 -18.73 -4.30 4.17
C PHE A 157 -19.76 -5.39 4.48
N SER A 158 -19.70 -6.00 5.68
CA SER A 158 -20.65 -7.03 6.09
C SER A 158 -22.08 -6.49 6.20
N VAL A 159 -22.26 -5.32 6.81
CA VAL A 159 -23.56 -4.63 6.91
C VAL A 159 -24.16 -4.39 5.53
N ILE A 160 -23.34 -3.90 4.60
CA ILE A 160 -23.71 -3.62 3.22
C ILE A 160 -24.12 -4.90 2.47
N VAL A 161 -23.38 -5.99 2.63
CA VAL A 161 -23.72 -7.27 1.99
C VAL A 161 -25.03 -7.83 2.56
N ILE A 162 -25.27 -7.70 3.86
CA ILE A 162 -26.51 -8.16 4.50
C ILE A 162 -27.70 -7.32 4.03
N SER A 163 -27.57 -5.99 3.95
CA SER A 163 -28.66 -5.09 3.57
C SER A 163 -29.07 -5.20 2.11
N MET A 164 -28.18 -5.67 1.23
CA MET A 164 -28.46 -5.86 -0.19
C MET A 164 -28.94 -7.27 -0.56
N ARG A 165 -29.12 -8.19 0.42
CA ARG A 165 -29.70 -9.50 0.13
C ARG A 165 -31.14 -9.32 -0.42
N PRO A 166 -31.45 -9.85 -1.62
CA PRO A 166 -32.82 -9.79 -2.11
C PRO A 166 -33.73 -10.49 -1.10
N MET A 167 -34.83 -9.84 -0.71
CA MET A 167 -35.82 -10.48 0.15
C MET A 167 -36.32 -11.75 -0.54
N PRO A 168 -36.43 -12.88 0.16
CA PRO A 168 -36.99 -14.09 -0.42
C PRO A 168 -38.36 -13.76 -1.01
N ALA A 169 -38.56 -14.10 -2.29
CA ALA A 169 -39.82 -13.85 -2.96
C ALA A 169 -40.95 -14.48 -2.15
N GLU A 170 -41.93 -13.66 -1.75
CA GLU A 170 -43.10 -14.10 -1.03
C GLU A 170 -43.83 -15.12 -1.91
N LYS A 171 -43.90 -16.38 -1.45
CA LYS A 171 -44.63 -17.43 -2.17
C LYS A 171 -46.12 -17.07 -2.11
N LYS A 172 -46.67 -16.62 -3.24
CA LYS A 172 -48.12 -16.49 -3.45
C LYS A 172 -48.77 -17.85 -3.61
#